data_AF-A0A0A3HRP1-F1
#
_entry.id   AF-A0A0A3HRP1-F1
#
_cell.length_a   1.000
_cell.length_b   1.000
_cell.length_c   1.000
_cell.angle_alpha   90.00
_cell.angle_beta   90.00
_cell.angle_gamma   90.00
#
_symmetry.space_group_name_H-M   'P 1'
#
loop_
_entity.id
_entity.type
_entity.pdbx_description
1 polymer ?
#
loop_
_entity_poly.entity_id
_entity_poly.type
_entity_poly.pdbx_seq_one_letter_code
_entity_poly.pdbx_strand_id
1 'polypeptide(L)'
;MKILSNSIFTLAIILFFTALTISFIIIQIVIHKSLIIDQSNVNIFDLLLRASLSLIGSSLSGFIAFFIFFLGDKKKEKEKVLNEKKLLAQILGEVENNLKIYRQMLNIFHETPIESLVDLLHQENSKIKEALLIYYTKLDFSIINANLKDINENDYLNNIEIWRKQKIIYDYLDLLLTNIQHKENSNLILELIKKEIVQLTSNK
;
A
#
# COMPACT_ATOMS: atom_id res chain seq x y z
N MET A 1 -13.52 -2.73 10.55
CA MET A 1 -13.76 -1.26 10.53
C MET A 1 -15.10 -0.83 9.90
N LYS A 2 -15.59 -1.43 8.80
CA LYS A 2 -16.90 -1.06 8.21
C LYS A 2 -18.09 -1.09 9.19
N ILE A 3 -18.19 -2.14 10.02
CA ILE A 3 -19.25 -2.30 11.01
C ILE A 3 -19.19 -1.18 12.05
N LEU A 4 -18.00 -0.87 12.58
CA LEU A 4 -17.81 0.22 13.54
C LEU A 4 -18.18 1.58 12.93
N SER A 5 -17.79 1.83 11.67
CA SER A 5 -18.13 3.09 10.98
C SER A 5 -19.64 3.23 10.72
N ASN A 6 -20.32 2.12 10.42
CA ASN A 6 -21.77 2.10 10.23
C ASN A 6 -22.49 2.31 11.57
N SER A 7 -22.05 1.65 12.65
CA SER A 7 -22.62 1.82 13.98
C SER A 7 -22.46 3.26 14.50
N ILE A 8 -21.28 3.87 14.32
CA ILE A 8 -21.03 5.27 14.71
C ILE A 8 -21.87 6.23 13.86
N PHE A 9 -21.98 6.00 12.55
CA PHE A 9 -22.82 6.80 11.67
C PHE A 9 -24.31 6.71 12.04
N THR A 10 -24.81 5.50 12.30
CA THR A 10 -26.18 5.28 12.79
C THR A 10 -26.40 5.95 14.14
N LEU A 11 -25.44 5.88 15.06
CA LEU A 11 -25.53 6.56 16.36
C LEU A 11 -25.60 8.09 16.20
N ALA A 12 -24.80 8.66 15.31
CA ALA A 12 -24.81 10.09 15.00
C ALA A 12 -26.14 10.55 14.39
N ILE A 13 -26.72 9.75 13.49
CA ILE A 13 -28.06 9.98 12.93
C ILE A 13 -29.10 9.96 14.05
N ILE A 14 -29.09 8.93 14.90
CA ILE A 14 -30.05 8.80 16.01
C ILE A 14 -29.93 10.02 16.94
N LEU A 15 -28.72 10.42 17.32
CA LEU A 15 -28.47 11.60 18.17
C LEU A 15 -28.97 12.90 17.53
N PHE A 16 -28.79 13.06 16.23
CA PHE A 16 -29.30 14.23 15.50
C PHE A 16 -30.82 14.27 15.47
N PHE A 17 -31.47 13.14 15.16
CA PHE A 17 -32.93 13.03 15.15
C PHE A 17 -33.52 13.22 16.54
N THR A 18 -32.93 12.65 17.59
CA THR A 18 -33.43 12.85 18.96
C THR A 18 -33.31 14.31 19.40
N ALA A 19 -32.19 14.98 19.10
CA ALA A 19 -32.03 16.40 19.40
C ALA A 19 -33.05 17.27 18.65
N LEU A 20 -33.30 16.98 17.36
CA LEU A 20 -34.35 17.63 16.58
C LEU A 20 -35.73 17.41 17.18
N THR A 21 -36.08 16.16 17.48
CA THR A 21 -37.38 15.79 18.05
C THR A 21 -37.60 16.47 19.40
N ILE A 22 -36.61 16.46 20.30
CA ILE A 22 -36.68 17.15 21.60
C ILE A 22 -36.85 18.66 21.39
N SER A 23 -36.11 19.26 20.47
CA SER A 23 -36.24 20.69 20.19
C SER A 23 -37.62 21.04 19.63
N PHE A 24 -38.17 20.23 18.72
CA PHE A 24 -39.52 20.43 18.19
C PHE A 24 -40.60 20.22 19.26
N ILE A 25 -40.44 19.25 20.17
CA ILE A 25 -41.33 19.05 21.30
C ILE A 25 -41.33 20.30 22.21
N ILE A 26 -40.15 20.83 22.54
CA ILE A 26 -40.04 22.06 23.35
C ILE A 26 -40.71 23.23 22.64
N ILE A 27 -40.48 23.41 21.34
CA ILE A 27 -41.14 24.46 20.54
C ILE A 27 -42.67 24.28 20.54
N GLN A 28 -43.18 23.06 20.38
CA GLN A 28 -44.62 22.77 20.39
C GLN A 28 -45.27 23.04 21.75
N ILE A 29 -44.62 22.62 22.85
CA ILE A 29 -45.05 22.94 24.23
C ILE A 29 -45.10 24.46 24.44
N VAL A 30 -44.14 25.17 23.86
CA VAL A 30 -44.05 26.64 23.93
C VAL A 30 -45.12 27.33 23.07
N ILE A 31 -45.48 26.81 21.90
CA ILE A 31 -46.55 27.36 21.05
C ILE A 31 -47.94 27.13 21.68
N HIS A 32 -48.15 25.97 22.31
CA HIS A 32 -49.42 25.62 22.98
C HIS A 32 -49.53 26.15 24.43
N LYS A 33 -48.60 27.02 24.84
CA LYS A 33 -48.48 27.52 26.22
C LYS A 33 -49.70 28.32 26.73
N SER A 34 -50.60 28.73 25.83
CA SER A 34 -51.91 29.32 26.17
C SER A 34 -52.83 28.38 26.96
N LEU A 35 -52.52 27.08 27.03
CA LEU A 35 -53.32 26.09 27.76
C LEU A 35 -52.81 25.75 29.18
N ILE A 36 -51.55 26.04 29.57
CA ILE A 36 -50.96 25.41 30.79
C ILE A 36 -50.09 26.32 31.67
N ILE A 37 -49.56 27.48 31.22
CA ILE A 37 -48.56 28.23 32.03
C ILE A 37 -48.96 29.70 32.21
N ASP A 38 -49.14 30.08 33.49
CA ASP A 38 -49.46 31.41 34.00
C ASP A 38 -48.46 32.48 33.50
N GLN A 39 -49.00 33.63 33.06
CA GLN A 39 -48.32 34.63 32.21
C GLN A 39 -47.36 35.59 32.94
N SER A 40 -47.05 35.35 34.22
CA SER A 40 -46.26 36.30 35.03
C SER A 40 -44.74 36.27 34.80
N ASN A 41 -44.21 35.29 34.04
CA ASN A 41 -42.76 35.11 33.86
C ASN A 41 -42.32 35.12 32.39
N VAL A 42 -42.04 36.32 31.86
CA VAL A 42 -41.60 36.57 30.48
C VAL A 42 -40.16 36.06 30.18
N ASN A 43 -39.37 35.70 31.20
CA ASN A 43 -37.97 35.29 31.03
C ASN A 43 -37.75 33.82 30.62
N ILE A 44 -38.69 32.92 30.95
CA ILE A 44 -38.51 31.48 30.71
C ILE A 44 -38.79 31.11 29.25
N PHE A 45 -39.66 31.88 28.58
CA PHE A 45 -40.02 31.66 27.17
C PHE A 45 -38.84 31.92 26.23
N ASP A 46 -38.19 33.08 26.36
CA ASP A 46 -37.06 33.46 25.51
C ASP A 46 -35.86 32.53 25.77
N LEU A 47 -35.66 32.13 27.04
CA LEU A 47 -34.63 31.15 27.41
C LEU A 47 -34.83 29.79 26.71
N LEU A 48 -36.07 29.26 26.70
CA LEU A 48 -36.37 27.97 26.07
C LEU A 48 -36.26 28.02 24.54
N LEU A 49 -36.73 29.08 23.90
CA LEU A 49 -36.58 29.24 22.45
C LEU A 49 -35.11 29.36 22.04
N ARG A 50 -34.32 30.15 22.78
CA ARG A 50 -32.87 30.25 22.54
C ARG A 50 -32.17 28.92 22.78
N ALA A 51 -32.55 28.17 23.82
CA ALA A 51 -32.00 26.85 24.10
C ALA A 51 -32.34 25.84 22.97
N SER A 52 -33.58 25.82 22.49
CA SER A 52 -34.02 24.98 21.36
C SER A 52 -33.29 25.33 20.06
N LEU A 53 -33.20 26.61 19.70
CA LEU A 53 -32.48 27.05 18.51
C LEU A 53 -30.98 26.79 18.61
N SER A 54 -30.38 26.97 19.80
CA SER A 54 -28.98 26.62 20.07
C SER A 54 -28.76 25.10 19.99
N LEU A 55 -29.70 24.29 20.46
CA LEU A 55 -29.63 22.83 20.35
C LEU A 55 -29.66 22.40 18.88
N ILE A 56 -30.62 22.89 18.09
CA ILE A 56 -30.69 22.62 16.64
C ILE A 56 -29.40 23.06 15.94
N GLY A 57 -28.93 24.28 16.22
CA GLY A 57 -27.71 24.83 15.59
C GLY A 57 -26.45 24.02 15.93
N SER A 58 -26.28 23.63 17.20
CA SER A 58 -25.13 22.83 17.65
C SER A 58 -25.17 21.38 17.17
N SER A 59 -26.36 20.75 17.13
CA SER A 59 -26.52 19.42 16.58
C SER A 59 -26.31 19.37 15.07
N LEU A 60 -26.78 20.39 14.34
CA LEU A 60 -26.59 20.49 12.89
C LEU A 60 -25.11 20.73 12.53
N SER A 61 -24.42 21.62 13.25
CA SER A 61 -22.99 21.86 13.02
C SER A 61 -22.15 20.62 13.35
N GLY A 62 -22.45 19.93 14.44
CA GLY A 62 -21.81 18.66 14.80
C GLY A 62 -22.06 17.56 13.76
N PHE A 63 -23.29 17.44 13.25
CA PHE A 63 -23.64 16.49 12.20
C PHE A 63 -22.90 16.77 10.88
N ILE A 64 -22.83 18.05 10.46
CA ILE A 64 -22.08 18.46 9.26
C ILE A 64 -20.58 18.17 9.42
N ALA A 65 -19.99 18.51 10.57
CA ALA A 65 -18.58 18.23 10.84
C ALA A 65 -18.27 16.72 10.79
N PHE A 66 -19.13 15.90 11.39
CA PHE A 66 -19.04 14.45 11.32
C PHE A 66 -19.17 13.92 9.88
N PHE A 67 -20.09 14.47 9.10
CA PHE A 67 -20.27 14.09 7.71
C PHE A 67 -19.04 14.42 6.85
N ILE A 68 -18.46 15.61 7.02
CA ILE A 68 -17.21 16.01 6.35
C ILE A 68 -16.06 15.08 6.73
N PHE A 69 -15.90 14.77 8.02
CA PHE A 69 -14.86 13.85 8.49
C PHE A 69 -15.05 12.44 7.90
N PHE A 70 -16.26 11.91 7.94
CA PHE A 70 -16.58 10.60 7.39
C PHE A 70 -16.34 10.50 5.88
N LEU A 71 -16.70 11.55 5.12
CA LEU A 71 -16.39 11.61 3.69
C LEU A 71 -14.88 11.73 3.45
N GLY A 72 -14.17 12.51 4.27
CA GLY A 72 -12.72 12.66 4.23
C GLY A 72 -11.99 11.33 4.44
N ASP A 73 -12.40 10.57 5.46
CA ASP A 73 -11.82 9.25 5.75
C ASP A 73 -12.06 8.25 4.61
N LYS A 74 -13.28 8.20 4.06
CA LYS A 74 -13.57 7.35 2.89
C LYS A 74 -12.75 7.73 1.66
N LYS A 75 -12.51 9.03 1.45
CA LYS A 75 -11.65 9.51 0.35
C LYS A 75 -10.22 9.05 0.56
N LYS A 76 -9.66 9.23 1.76
CA LYS A 76 -8.31 8.77 2.12
C LYS A 76 -8.15 7.26 1.97
N GLU A 77 -9.13 6.48 2.39
CA GLU A 77 -9.10 5.01 2.23
C GLU A 77 -9.06 4.61 0.75
N LYS A 78 -9.86 5.27 -0.09
CA LYS A 78 -9.83 5.04 -1.55
C LYS A 78 -8.50 5.45 -2.17
N GLU A 79 -7.95 6.60 -1.77
CA GLU A 79 -6.65 7.08 -2.26
C GLU A 79 -5.52 6.13 -1.85
N LYS A 80 -5.54 5.63 -0.61
CA LYS A 80 -4.59 4.63 -0.13
C LYS A 80 -4.63 3.37 -0.99
N VAL A 81 -5.82 2.79 -1.21
CA VAL A 81 -5.98 1.59 -2.05
C VAL A 81 -5.55 1.84 -3.50
N LEU A 82 -5.82 3.03 -4.03
CA LEU A 82 -5.39 3.39 -5.39
C LEU A 82 -3.86 3.49 -5.49
N ASN A 83 -3.22 4.11 -4.50
CA ASN A 83 -1.78 4.25 -4.43
C ASN A 83 -1.11 2.88 -4.26
N GLU A 84 -1.60 2.04 -3.35
CA GLU A 84 -1.12 0.67 -3.16
C GLU A 84 -1.18 -0.12 -4.48
N LYS A 85 -2.29 -0.05 -5.21
CA LYS A 85 -2.43 -0.71 -6.52
C LYS A 85 -1.47 -0.19 -7.57
N LYS A 86 -1.32 1.14 -7.65
CA LYS A 86 -0.40 1.77 -8.59
C LYS A 86 1.05 1.36 -8.31
N LEU A 87 1.42 1.34 -7.03
CA LEU A 87 2.74 0.93 -6.59
C LEU A 87 3.00 -0.55 -6.85
N LEU A 88 2.05 -1.42 -6.54
CA LEU A 88 2.14 -2.85 -6.84
C LEU A 88 2.35 -3.07 -8.35
N ALA A 89 1.62 -2.35 -9.20
CA ALA A 89 1.81 -2.46 -10.66
C ALA A 89 3.23 -2.04 -11.10
N GLN A 90 3.81 -1.01 -10.48
CA GLN A 90 5.19 -0.60 -10.74
C GLN A 90 6.20 -1.67 -10.30
N ILE A 91 6.02 -2.23 -9.10
CA ILE A 91 6.86 -3.32 -8.58
C ILE A 91 6.77 -4.55 -9.49
N LEU A 92 5.57 -4.95 -9.90
CA LEU A 92 5.40 -6.09 -10.82
C LEU A 92 6.06 -5.83 -12.17
N GLY A 93 6.02 -4.59 -12.66
CA GLY A 93 6.74 -4.18 -13.87
C GLY A 93 8.26 -4.30 -13.74
N GLU A 94 8.83 -3.85 -12.62
CA GLU A 94 10.26 -4.01 -12.29
C GLU A 94 10.65 -5.49 -12.24
N VAL A 95 9.88 -6.30 -11.52
CA VAL A 95 10.07 -7.76 -11.42
C VAL A 95 10.02 -8.44 -12.78
N GLU A 96 9.09 -8.05 -13.65
CA GLU A 96 8.98 -8.60 -14.99
C GLU A 96 10.15 -8.21 -15.89
N ASN A 97 10.64 -6.97 -15.77
CA ASN A 97 11.83 -6.51 -16.49
C ASN A 97 13.07 -7.29 -16.03
N ASN A 98 13.24 -7.47 -14.72
CA ASN A 98 14.31 -8.30 -14.17
C ASN A 98 14.20 -9.75 -14.65
N LEU A 99 13.00 -10.32 -14.70
CA LEU A 99 12.77 -11.65 -15.28
C LEU A 99 13.22 -11.76 -16.74
N LYS A 100 12.97 -10.73 -17.56
CA LYS A 100 13.44 -10.71 -18.95
C LYS A 100 14.96 -10.71 -19.02
N ILE A 101 15.63 -9.95 -18.15
CA ILE A 101 17.09 -9.93 -18.06
C ILE A 101 17.64 -11.29 -17.62
N TYR A 102 17.04 -11.92 -16.60
CA TYR A 102 17.42 -13.27 -16.16
C TYR A 102 17.30 -14.31 -17.29
N ARG A 103 16.22 -14.24 -18.09
CA ARG A 103 16.06 -15.12 -19.27
C ARG A 103 17.13 -14.89 -20.34
N GLN A 104 17.52 -13.64 -20.57
CA GLN A 104 18.63 -13.34 -21.49
C GLN A 104 19.95 -13.90 -20.98
N MET A 105 20.20 -13.86 -19.66
CA MET A 105 21.38 -14.48 -19.06
C MET A 105 21.38 -16.00 -19.22
N LEU A 106 20.23 -16.68 -19.15
CA LEU A 106 20.16 -18.14 -19.39
C LEU A 106 20.72 -18.54 -20.76
N ASN A 107 20.56 -17.70 -21.79
CA ASN A 107 21.11 -18.00 -23.11
C ASN A 107 22.63 -18.20 -23.05
N ILE A 108 23.35 -17.40 -22.24
CA ILE A 108 24.79 -17.57 -22.03
C ILE A 108 25.09 -18.94 -21.41
N PHE A 109 24.30 -19.36 -20.41
CA PHE A 109 24.44 -20.65 -19.73
C PHE A 109 23.99 -21.86 -20.56
N HIS A 110 23.28 -21.64 -21.66
CA HIS A 110 22.87 -22.69 -22.61
C HIS A 110 23.88 -22.85 -23.73
N GLU A 111 24.42 -21.74 -24.24
CA GLU A 111 25.38 -21.73 -25.34
C GLU A 111 26.77 -22.19 -24.91
N THR A 112 27.13 -22.00 -23.63
CA THR A 112 28.47 -22.30 -23.12
C THR A 112 28.42 -23.14 -21.84
N PRO A 113 29.17 -24.25 -21.74
CA PRO A 113 29.36 -25.00 -20.50
C PRO A 113 29.91 -24.11 -19.37
N ILE A 114 29.57 -24.41 -18.13
CA ILE A 114 29.93 -23.55 -16.98
C ILE A 114 31.45 -23.52 -16.79
N GLU A 115 32.12 -24.65 -16.98
CA GLU A 115 33.58 -24.76 -16.89
C GLU A 115 34.26 -23.80 -17.87
N SER A 116 33.76 -23.75 -19.10
CA SER A 116 34.24 -22.82 -20.13
C SER A 116 33.92 -21.36 -19.79
N LEU A 117 32.74 -21.08 -19.20
CA LEU A 117 32.40 -19.73 -18.73
C LEU A 117 33.35 -19.24 -17.63
N VAL A 118 33.73 -20.11 -16.70
CA VAL A 118 34.70 -19.80 -15.63
C VAL A 118 36.05 -19.44 -16.23
N ASP A 119 36.54 -20.23 -17.19
CA ASP A 119 37.81 -19.96 -17.86
C ASP A 119 37.77 -18.61 -18.58
N LEU A 120 36.69 -18.34 -19.31
CA LEU A 120 36.50 -17.07 -20.02
C LEU A 120 36.35 -15.88 -19.06
N LEU A 121 35.72 -16.05 -17.89
CA LEU A 121 35.56 -15.00 -16.88
C LEU A 121 36.88 -14.50 -16.30
N HIS A 122 37.90 -15.37 -16.22
CA HIS A 122 39.21 -15.05 -15.66
C HIS A 122 40.24 -14.59 -16.71
N GLN A 123 39.85 -14.52 -17.99
CA GLN A 123 40.70 -13.96 -19.02
C GLN A 123 40.74 -12.42 -18.94
N GLU A 124 41.89 -11.84 -19.27
CA GLU A 124 41.99 -10.40 -19.52
C GLU A 124 41.09 -10.02 -20.71
N ASN A 125 40.28 -8.97 -20.57
CA ASN A 125 39.27 -8.52 -21.54
C ASN A 125 38.17 -9.56 -21.85
N SER A 126 37.66 -10.23 -20.82
CA SER A 126 36.56 -11.17 -20.94
C SER A 126 35.25 -10.50 -21.39
N LYS A 127 34.82 -10.80 -22.62
CA LYS A 127 33.51 -10.39 -23.15
C LYS A 127 32.33 -10.93 -22.33
N ILE A 128 32.49 -12.10 -21.70
CA ILE A 128 31.45 -12.68 -20.84
C ILE A 128 31.33 -11.90 -19.54
N LYS A 129 32.46 -11.51 -18.93
CA LYS A 129 32.45 -10.66 -17.74
C LYS A 129 31.76 -9.33 -18.03
N GLU A 130 32.06 -8.70 -19.17
CA GLU A 130 31.39 -7.49 -19.62
C GLU A 130 29.89 -7.71 -19.84
N ALA A 131 29.50 -8.78 -20.51
CA ALA A 131 28.08 -9.10 -20.74
C ALA A 131 27.32 -9.31 -19.42
N LEU A 132 27.88 -10.07 -18.48
CA LEU A 132 27.30 -10.27 -17.16
C LEU A 132 27.23 -8.96 -16.36
N LEU A 133 28.24 -8.08 -16.46
CA LEU A 133 28.21 -6.76 -15.84
C LEU A 133 27.12 -5.86 -16.44
N ILE A 134 26.90 -5.91 -17.76
CA ILE A 134 25.81 -5.20 -18.42
C ILE A 134 24.45 -5.71 -17.90
N TYR A 135 24.28 -7.02 -17.75
CA TYR A 135 23.03 -7.54 -17.19
C TYR A 135 22.85 -7.17 -15.73
N TYR A 136 23.91 -7.28 -14.92
CA TYR A 136 23.90 -6.88 -13.52
C TYR A 136 23.48 -5.42 -13.34
N THR A 137 24.02 -4.50 -14.15
CA THR A 137 23.67 -3.07 -14.08
C THR A 137 22.27 -2.74 -14.61
N LYS A 138 21.69 -3.59 -15.46
CA LYS A 138 20.31 -3.46 -15.93
C LYS A 138 19.27 -3.95 -14.92
N LEU A 139 19.66 -4.79 -13.96
CA LEU A 139 18.76 -5.24 -12.91
C LEU A 139 18.45 -4.06 -11.99
N ASP A 140 17.16 -3.75 -11.84
CA ASP A 140 16.70 -2.65 -11.02
C ASP A 140 15.90 -3.20 -9.83
N PHE A 141 16.25 -2.76 -8.63
CA PHE A 141 15.55 -3.08 -7.39
C PHE A 141 15.12 -1.82 -6.63
N SER A 142 15.20 -0.65 -7.28
CA SER A 142 15.01 0.64 -6.63
C SER A 142 13.58 0.79 -6.10
N ILE A 143 12.58 0.41 -6.89
CA ILE A 143 11.17 0.57 -6.49
C ILE A 143 10.82 -0.46 -5.43
N ILE A 144 11.27 -1.71 -5.58
CA ILE A 144 11.09 -2.76 -4.57
C ILE A 144 11.68 -2.29 -3.23
N ASN A 145 12.96 -1.91 -3.20
CA ASN A 145 13.64 -1.56 -1.95
C ASN A 145 13.07 -0.32 -1.28
N ALA A 146 12.66 0.69 -2.06
CA ALA A 146 12.14 1.94 -1.51
C ALA A 146 10.72 1.81 -0.95
N ASN A 147 9.86 0.99 -1.58
CA ASN A 147 8.41 1.07 -1.37
C ASN A 147 7.78 -0.23 -0.87
N LEU A 148 8.58 -1.22 -0.51
CA LEU A 148 8.14 -2.51 0.03
C LEU A 148 7.24 -2.40 1.27
N LYS A 149 7.36 -1.33 2.05
CA LYS A 149 6.55 -1.08 3.26
C LYS A 149 5.18 -0.46 2.96
N ASP A 150 4.98 0.05 1.75
CA ASP A 150 3.80 0.83 1.37
C ASP A 150 2.76 0.01 0.58
N ILE A 151 3.03 -1.28 0.37
CA ILE A 151 2.09 -2.22 -0.23
C ILE A 151 1.28 -2.96 0.83
N ASN A 152 0.16 -3.54 0.41
CA ASN A 152 -0.65 -4.39 1.26
C ASN A 152 0.13 -5.64 1.72
N GLU A 153 -0.06 -6.05 2.97
CA GLU A 153 0.61 -7.22 3.56
C GLU A 153 0.35 -8.52 2.77
N ASN A 154 -0.88 -8.72 2.29
CA ASN A 154 -1.20 -9.91 1.50
C ASN A 154 -0.46 -9.91 0.17
N ASP A 155 -0.39 -8.76 -0.50
CA ASP A 155 0.33 -8.63 -1.77
C ASP A 155 1.84 -8.81 -1.56
N TYR A 156 2.39 -8.32 -0.45
CA TYR A 156 3.77 -8.58 -0.05
C TYR A 156 4.02 -10.09 0.12
N LEU A 157 3.23 -10.75 0.97
CA LEU A 157 3.43 -12.17 1.30
C LEU A 157 3.27 -13.08 0.07
N ASN A 158 2.38 -12.74 -0.85
CA ASN A 158 2.17 -13.50 -2.08
C ASN A 158 3.35 -13.40 -3.06
N ASN A 159 4.18 -12.36 -2.98
CA ASN A 159 5.23 -12.09 -3.97
C ASN A 159 6.65 -12.15 -3.39
N ILE A 160 6.81 -12.12 -2.06
CA ILE A 160 8.12 -12.01 -1.39
C ILE A 160 9.09 -13.14 -1.76
N GLU A 161 8.60 -14.35 -2.01
CA GLU A 161 9.46 -15.47 -2.41
C GLU A 161 10.17 -15.18 -3.73
N ILE A 162 9.44 -14.66 -4.72
CA ILE A 162 9.97 -14.31 -6.03
C ILE A 162 10.99 -13.17 -5.90
N TRP A 163 10.65 -12.12 -5.14
CA TRP A 163 11.54 -10.98 -4.95
C TRP A 163 12.84 -11.37 -4.25
N ARG A 164 12.76 -12.21 -3.22
CA ARG A 164 13.95 -12.73 -2.53
C ARG A 164 14.83 -13.55 -3.46
N LYS A 165 14.25 -14.41 -4.30
CA LYS A 165 15.01 -15.18 -5.28
C LYS A 165 15.72 -14.29 -6.29
N GLN A 166 15.04 -13.27 -6.83
CA GLN A 166 15.69 -12.29 -7.71
C GLN A 166 16.84 -11.57 -7.00
N LYS A 167 16.66 -11.18 -5.74
CA LYS A 167 17.71 -10.50 -4.98
C LYS A 167 18.91 -11.40 -4.72
N ILE A 168 18.70 -12.69 -4.43
CA ILE A 168 19.78 -13.67 -4.26
C ILE A 168 20.60 -13.80 -5.55
N ILE A 169 19.97 -13.88 -6.72
CA ILE A 169 20.68 -13.95 -8.00
C ILE A 169 21.53 -12.68 -8.21
N TYR A 170 20.97 -11.50 -7.91
CA TYR A 170 21.69 -10.24 -7.98
C TYR A 170 22.91 -10.22 -7.06
N ASP A 171 22.77 -10.68 -5.81
CA ASP A 171 23.87 -10.70 -4.84
C ASP A 171 24.97 -11.70 -5.25
N TYR A 172 24.60 -12.84 -5.86
CA TYR A 172 25.57 -13.77 -6.44
C TYR A 172 26.31 -13.21 -7.65
N LEU A 173 25.61 -12.47 -8.52
CA LEU A 173 26.24 -11.77 -9.65
C LEU A 173 27.23 -10.71 -9.16
N ASP A 174 26.85 -9.92 -8.16
CA ASP A 174 27.74 -8.94 -7.54
C ASP A 174 29.02 -9.62 -7.04
N LEU A 175 28.86 -10.67 -6.23
CA LEU A 175 29.96 -11.42 -5.64
C LEU A 175 30.87 -12.05 -6.70
N LEU A 176 30.31 -12.58 -7.79
CA LEU A 176 31.06 -13.12 -8.92
C LEU A 176 31.88 -12.04 -9.64
N LEU A 177 31.30 -10.86 -9.85
CA LEU A 177 31.89 -9.80 -10.67
C LEU A 177 32.95 -8.98 -9.90
N THR A 178 32.78 -8.81 -8.59
CA THR A 178 33.63 -7.93 -7.77
C THR A 178 34.65 -8.68 -6.91
N ASN A 179 34.28 -9.83 -6.32
CA ASN A 179 35.02 -10.38 -5.17
C ASN A 179 35.71 -11.71 -5.44
N ILE A 180 35.23 -12.54 -6.38
CA ILE A 180 35.85 -13.85 -6.64
C ILE A 180 36.99 -13.74 -7.64
N GLN A 181 38.16 -14.24 -7.23
CA GLN A 181 39.34 -14.44 -8.08
C GLN A 181 39.69 -15.93 -8.27
N HIS A 182 39.12 -16.81 -7.45
CA HIS A 182 39.37 -18.25 -7.50
C HIS A 182 38.36 -18.95 -8.41
N LYS A 183 38.87 -19.64 -9.45
CA LYS A 183 38.06 -20.34 -10.47
C LYS A 183 37.04 -21.32 -9.88
N GLU A 184 37.42 -22.10 -8.88
CA GLU A 184 36.52 -23.09 -8.24
C GLU A 184 35.29 -22.41 -7.61
N ASN A 185 35.49 -21.27 -6.94
CA ASN A 185 34.40 -20.51 -6.35
C ASN A 185 33.51 -19.88 -7.42
N SER A 186 34.09 -19.39 -8.53
CA SER A 186 33.30 -18.88 -9.66
C SER A 186 32.44 -19.97 -10.29
N ASN A 187 32.96 -21.20 -10.38
CA ASN A 187 32.18 -22.34 -10.90
C ASN A 187 30.94 -22.57 -10.04
N LEU A 188 31.12 -22.70 -8.72
CA LEU A 188 30.04 -22.90 -7.77
C LEU A 188 28.99 -21.77 -7.84
N ILE A 189 29.44 -20.51 -7.91
CA ILE A 189 28.51 -19.38 -7.99
C ILE A 189 27.75 -19.36 -9.32
N LEU A 190 28.39 -19.66 -10.45
CA LEU A 190 27.71 -19.73 -11.74
C LEU A 190 26.68 -20.86 -11.78
N GLU A 191 26.97 -22.01 -11.17
CA GLU A 191 25.99 -23.10 -11.01
C GLU A 191 24.78 -22.66 -10.17
N LEU A 192 25.03 -21.97 -9.05
CA LEU A 192 23.96 -21.44 -8.20
C LEU A 192 23.11 -20.41 -8.94
N ILE A 193 23.74 -19.46 -9.65
CA ILE A 193 23.04 -18.47 -10.47
C ILE A 193 22.17 -19.16 -11.52
N LYS A 194 22.73 -20.10 -12.28
CA LYS A 194 21.98 -20.84 -13.30
C LYS A 194 20.78 -21.57 -12.69
N LYS A 195 20.99 -22.29 -11.59
CA LYS A 195 19.94 -23.04 -10.88
C LYS A 195 18.81 -22.12 -10.43
N GLU A 196 19.14 -21.02 -9.75
CA GLU A 196 18.14 -20.07 -9.25
C GLU A 196 17.37 -19.40 -10.40
N ILE A 197 18.05 -19.01 -11.48
CA ILE A 197 17.38 -18.44 -12.64
C ILE A 197 16.43 -19.48 -13.27
N VAL A 198 16.87 -20.73 -13.46
CA VAL A 198 16.02 -21.79 -14.01
C VAL A 198 14.78 -21.94 -13.15
N GLN A 199 14.91 -22.08 -11.83
CA GLN A 199 13.76 -22.21 -10.91
C GLN A 199 12.81 -21.01 -11.01
N LEU A 200 13.36 -19.80 -11.07
CA LEU A 200 12.58 -18.56 -11.20
C LEU A 200 11.80 -18.50 -12.52
N THR A 201 12.38 -19.03 -13.61
CA THR A 201 11.76 -19.03 -14.94
C THR A 201 10.84 -20.22 -15.21
N SER A 202 11.00 -21.34 -14.48
CA SER A 202 10.24 -22.58 -14.65
C SER A 202 8.89 -22.56 -13.93
N ASN A 203 8.73 -21.72 -12.91
CA ASN A 203 7.50 -21.59 -12.12
C ASN A 203 6.41 -20.71 -12.81
N LYS A 204 6.35 -20.72 -14.14
CA LYS A 204 5.27 -20.09 -14.93
C LYS A 204 4.69 -21.07 -15.93
#